data_AF-A0AB34JZ42-F1
#
_entry.id   AF-A0AB34JZ42-F1
#
_cell.length_a   1.000
_cell.length_b   1.000
_cell.length_c   1.000
_cell.angle_alpha   90.00
_cell.angle_beta   90.00
_cell.angle_gamma   90.00
#
_symmetry.space_group_name_H-M   'P 1'
#
loop_
_entity.id
_entity.type
_entity.pdbx_description
1 polymer ?
#
loop_
_entity_poly.entity_id
_entity_poly.type
_entity_poly.pdbx_seq_one_letter_code
_entity_poly.pdbx_strand_id
1 'polypeptide(L)'
;MFAFLALLAPVAGLVLPAQRVPAGHMAAPRTQQLKMITITDGVEFDTIAREWRMKWSGDDDKASLAKAQSVLSDMKSTLKAIPGVKSVQRVVCGGCLDFKVITALNADDFGAWEEKDFAPESDFLEKVKAIDGISQVETQTYTLMPVD
;
A
#
# COMPACT_ATOMS: atom_id res chain seq x y z
N MET A 1 -49.57 -6.84 -51.26
CA MET A 1 -49.70 -5.36 -51.14
C MET A 1 -49.24 -5.02 -49.72
N PHE A 2 -48.10 -4.43 -49.40
CA PHE A 2 -47.02 -3.74 -50.11
C PHE A 2 -45.66 -4.27 -49.61
N ALA A 3 -44.65 -4.16 -50.48
CA ALA A 3 -43.24 -4.44 -50.20
C ALA A 3 -42.61 -3.32 -49.36
N PHE A 4 -41.65 -3.66 -48.47
CA PHE A 4 -40.57 -2.75 -48.09
C PHE A 4 -39.27 -3.53 -47.95
N LEU A 5 -38.42 -3.36 -48.96
CA LEU A 5 -37.05 -3.84 -49.05
C LEU A 5 -36.16 -2.84 -48.28
N ALA A 6 -35.59 -3.25 -47.15
CA ALA A 6 -34.59 -2.44 -46.44
C ALA A 6 -33.19 -2.95 -46.82
N LEU A 7 -32.46 -2.10 -47.54
CA LEU A 7 -31.09 -2.30 -47.98
C LEU A 7 -30.14 -2.32 -46.76
N LEU A 8 -29.37 -3.40 -46.60
CA LEU A 8 -28.20 -3.46 -45.72
C LEU A 8 -27.01 -2.78 -46.42
N ALA A 9 -26.46 -1.73 -45.82
CA ALA A 9 -25.18 -1.14 -46.24
C ALA A 9 -24.03 -1.72 -45.36
N PRO A 10 -22.87 -2.07 -45.93
CA PRO A 10 -21.72 -2.51 -45.16
C PRO A 10 -20.98 -1.29 -44.60
N VAL A 11 -20.78 -1.25 -43.28
CA VAL A 11 -19.89 -0.26 -42.66
C VAL A 11 -18.46 -0.71 -42.90
N ALA A 12 -17.80 -0.10 -43.89
CA ALA A 12 -16.38 -0.28 -44.15
C ALA A 12 -15.56 0.23 -42.96
N GLY A 13 -14.66 -0.63 -42.47
CA GLY A 13 -13.74 -0.32 -41.38
C GLY A 13 -12.79 0.82 -41.76
N LEU A 14 -12.78 1.87 -40.94
CA LEU A 14 -11.78 2.92 -40.99
C LEU A 14 -10.58 2.49 -40.12
N VAL A 15 -9.57 1.91 -40.74
CA VAL A 15 -8.28 1.65 -40.08
C VAL A 15 -7.52 2.98 -40.04
N LEU A 16 -7.43 3.58 -38.85
CA LEU A 16 -6.59 4.75 -38.59
C LEU A 16 -5.10 4.35 -38.69
N PRO A 17 -4.25 5.18 -39.31
CA PRO A 17 -2.82 4.89 -39.37
C PRO A 17 -2.20 5.02 -37.98
N ALA A 18 -1.40 4.04 -37.59
CA ALA A 18 -0.63 4.06 -36.35
C ALA A 18 0.35 5.25 -36.37
N GLN A 19 0.08 6.27 -35.57
CA GLN A 19 1.04 7.35 -35.33
C GLN A 19 2.18 6.79 -34.46
N ARG A 20 3.41 6.83 -34.99
CA ARG A 20 4.63 6.56 -34.21
C ARG A 20 4.80 7.66 -33.17
N VAL A 21 4.69 7.29 -31.90
CA VAL A 21 5.09 8.13 -30.77
C VAL A 21 6.62 8.24 -30.77
N PRO A 22 7.22 9.44 -30.74
CA PRO A 22 8.67 9.56 -30.65
C PRO A 22 9.12 9.06 -29.28
N ALA A 23 10.19 8.25 -29.26
CA ALA A 23 10.84 7.81 -28.03
C ALA A 23 11.41 9.04 -27.29
N GLY A 24 10.65 9.53 -26.32
CA GLY A 24 11.14 10.51 -25.35
C GLY A 24 12.31 9.90 -24.58
N HIS A 25 13.38 10.68 -24.41
CA HIS A 25 14.48 10.31 -23.55
C HIS A 25 13.94 10.06 -22.14
N MET A 26 13.91 8.80 -21.72
CA MET A 26 13.62 8.42 -20.34
C MET A 26 14.72 9.02 -19.46
N ALA A 27 14.43 10.14 -18.79
CA ALA A 27 15.29 10.63 -17.74
C ALA A 27 15.44 9.51 -16.69
N ALA A 28 16.67 9.08 -16.42
CA ALA A 28 16.93 8.15 -15.34
C ALA A 28 16.38 8.73 -14.03
N PRO A 29 15.73 7.92 -13.17
CA PRO A 29 15.25 8.42 -11.89
C PRO A 29 16.43 8.97 -11.12
N ARG A 30 16.38 10.26 -10.80
CA ARG A 30 17.37 10.92 -9.94
C ARG A 30 17.21 10.28 -8.57
N THR A 31 18.15 9.41 -8.18
CA THR A 31 18.20 8.86 -6.82
C THR A 31 18.34 10.05 -5.88
N GLN A 32 17.26 10.37 -5.18
CA GLN A 32 17.27 11.41 -4.16
C GLN A 32 18.22 10.89 -3.07
N GLN A 33 19.32 11.61 -2.85
CA GLN A 33 20.24 11.27 -1.78
C GLN A 33 19.52 11.55 -0.46
N LEU A 34 19.05 10.49 0.21
CA LEU A 34 18.32 10.60 1.46
C LEU A 34 19.27 11.04 2.57
N LYS A 35 18.78 11.92 3.46
CA LYS A 35 19.54 12.39 4.60
C LYS A 35 19.59 11.28 5.67
N MET A 36 20.79 10.87 6.04
CA MET A 36 21.01 9.98 7.18
C MET A 36 20.80 10.75 8.49
N ILE A 37 20.08 10.15 9.42
CA ILE A 37 19.88 10.64 10.78
C ILE A 37 20.67 9.74 11.73
N THR A 38 21.55 10.35 12.52
CA THR A 38 22.36 9.66 13.53
C THR A 38 21.64 9.68 14.89
N ILE A 39 21.42 8.50 15.47
CA ILE A 39 20.91 8.36 16.85
C ILE A 39 22.06 8.46 17.85
N THR A 40 23.12 7.68 17.59
CA THR A 40 24.36 7.63 18.34
C THR A 40 25.47 7.11 17.42
N ASP A 41 26.72 7.12 17.88
CA ASP A 41 27.86 6.60 17.13
C ASP A 41 27.59 5.19 16.56
N GLY A 42 27.74 5.04 15.24
CA GLY A 42 27.48 3.80 14.50
C GLY A 42 26.02 3.40 14.31
N VAL A 43 25.03 4.21 14.75
CA VAL A 43 23.60 3.92 14.61
C VAL A 43 22.91 5.03 13.85
N GLU A 44 22.68 4.79 12.55
CA GLU A 44 22.10 5.75 11.62
C GLU A 44 20.93 5.15 10.84
N PHE A 45 19.98 5.98 10.43
CA PHE A 45 18.82 5.56 9.65
C PHE A 45 18.40 6.61 8.63
N ASP A 46 17.75 6.19 7.55
CA ASP A 46 17.11 7.05 6.55
C ASP A 46 15.62 6.72 6.34
N THR A 47 15.12 5.70 7.06
CA THR A 47 13.79 5.13 6.89
C THR A 47 13.12 5.01 8.25
N ILE A 48 11.88 5.49 8.33
CA ILE A 48 11.01 5.33 9.49
C ILE A 48 9.81 4.47 9.06
N ALA A 49 9.42 3.54 9.92
CA ALA A 49 8.29 2.66 9.70
C ALA A 49 7.23 2.84 10.79
N ARG A 50 5.97 2.82 10.35
CA ARG A 50 4.79 2.73 11.22
C ARG A 50 4.20 1.34 11.07
N GLU A 51 4.15 0.61 12.19
CA GLU A 51 3.56 -0.72 12.30
C GLU A 51 2.18 -0.63 12.94
N TRP A 52 1.19 -1.26 12.31
CA TRP A 52 -0.09 -1.62 12.92
C TRP A 52 -0.06 -3.12 13.17
N ARG A 53 -0.28 -3.53 14.42
CA ARG A 53 -0.25 -4.95 14.80
C ARG A 53 -1.51 -5.35 15.53
N MET A 54 -1.93 -6.58 15.30
CA MET A 54 -3.03 -7.21 16.04
C MET A 54 -2.83 -8.71 16.09
N LYS A 55 -3.46 -9.32 17.10
CA LYS A 55 -3.60 -10.76 17.20
C LYS A 55 -4.84 -11.22 16.44
N TRP A 56 -4.69 -12.26 15.63
CA TRP A 56 -5.80 -12.99 15.02
C TRP A 56 -6.05 -14.31 15.77
N SER A 57 -7.27 -14.85 15.68
CA SER A 57 -7.61 -16.17 16.22
C SER A 57 -7.46 -17.27 15.17
N GLY A 58 -6.90 -18.41 15.59
CA GLY A 58 -6.84 -19.63 14.79
C GLY A 58 -8.19 -20.35 14.62
N ASP A 59 -9.22 -19.91 15.32
CA ASP A 59 -10.57 -20.47 15.28
C ASP A 59 -11.28 -20.17 13.94
N ASP A 60 -12.40 -20.85 13.70
CA ASP A 60 -13.28 -20.64 12.53
C ASP A 60 -12.53 -20.62 11.19
N ASP A 61 -11.61 -21.57 11.00
CA ASP A 61 -10.71 -21.63 9.85
C ASP A 61 -9.97 -20.31 9.56
N LYS A 62 -9.52 -19.64 10.64
CA LYS A 62 -8.78 -18.37 10.60
C LYS A 62 -9.60 -17.23 9.98
N ALA A 63 -10.92 -17.22 10.20
CA ALA A 63 -11.81 -16.20 9.65
C ALA A 63 -11.38 -14.76 10.01
N SER A 64 -10.90 -14.54 11.23
CA SER A 64 -10.40 -13.22 11.69
C SER A 64 -9.22 -12.72 10.85
N LEU A 65 -8.28 -13.61 10.50
CA LEU A 65 -7.13 -13.31 9.66
C LEU A 65 -7.55 -12.94 8.22
N ALA A 66 -8.50 -13.70 7.65
CA ALA A 66 -9.03 -13.42 6.32
C ALA A 66 -9.74 -12.06 6.24
N LYS A 67 -10.55 -11.73 7.27
CA LYS A 67 -11.21 -10.42 7.37
C LYS A 67 -10.20 -9.28 7.52
N ALA A 68 -9.18 -9.42 8.38
CA ALA A 68 -8.12 -8.42 8.52
C ALA A 68 -7.36 -8.19 7.20
N GLN A 69 -7.07 -9.27 6.45
CA GLN A 69 -6.49 -9.17 5.12
C GLN A 69 -7.40 -8.42 4.12
N SER A 70 -8.72 -8.60 4.20
CA SER A 70 -9.66 -7.86 3.36
C SER A 70 -9.57 -6.36 3.62
N VAL A 71 -9.59 -5.94 4.89
CA VAL A 71 -9.44 -4.52 5.28
C VAL A 71 -8.14 -3.93 4.73
N LEU A 72 -7.02 -4.65 4.83
CA LEU A 72 -5.75 -4.20 4.25
C LEU A 72 -5.82 -4.07 2.72
N SER A 73 -6.48 -5.01 2.03
CA SER A 73 -6.60 -4.98 0.57
C SER A 73 -7.32 -3.72 0.10
N ASP A 74 -8.36 -3.29 0.81
CA ASP A 74 -9.14 -2.08 0.49
C ASP A 74 -8.32 -0.79 0.67
N MET A 75 -7.36 -0.77 1.59
CA MET A 75 -6.55 0.42 1.91
C MET A 75 -5.15 0.42 1.28
N LYS A 76 -4.75 -0.68 0.64
CA LYS A 76 -3.39 -0.87 0.10
C LYS A 76 -2.99 0.22 -0.90
N SER A 77 -3.91 0.66 -1.76
CA SER A 77 -3.64 1.73 -2.73
C SER A 77 -3.41 3.07 -2.03
N THR A 78 -4.24 3.41 -1.05
CA THR A 78 -4.10 4.62 -0.24
C THR A 78 -2.77 4.65 0.50
N LEU A 79 -2.38 3.55 1.15
CA LEU A 79 -1.09 3.45 1.84
C LEU A 79 0.09 3.66 0.89
N LYS A 80 0.05 3.03 -0.30
CA LYS A 80 1.12 3.16 -1.30
C LYS A 80 1.20 4.55 -1.93
N ALA A 81 0.14 5.35 -1.83
CA ALA A 81 0.09 6.71 -2.37
C ALA A 81 0.62 7.76 -1.40
N ILE A 82 0.95 7.39 -0.15
CA ILE A 82 1.53 8.33 0.81
C ILE A 82 2.91 8.78 0.28
N PRO A 83 3.19 10.10 0.20
CA PRO A 83 4.47 10.60 -0.27
C PRO A 83 5.64 10.03 0.54
N GLY A 84 6.69 9.59 -0.15
CA GLY A 84 7.89 9.05 0.50
C GLY A 84 7.83 7.57 0.88
N VAL A 85 6.71 6.86 0.62
CA VAL A 85 6.62 5.41 0.88
C VAL A 85 7.64 4.64 0.07
N LYS A 86 8.52 3.93 0.78
CA LYS A 86 9.44 2.94 0.23
C LYS A 86 8.77 1.57 0.14
N SER A 87 8.00 1.19 1.16
CA SER A 87 7.30 -0.11 1.15
C SER A 87 6.06 -0.13 2.05
N VAL A 88 5.11 -1.00 1.68
CA VAL A 88 4.00 -1.43 2.52
C VAL A 88 4.09 -2.96 2.59
N GLN A 89 4.33 -3.48 3.78
CA GLN A 89 4.56 -4.91 4.00
C GLN A 89 3.50 -5.48 4.93
N ARG A 90 3.21 -6.77 4.74
CA ARG A 90 2.35 -7.53 5.65
C ARG A 90 3.14 -8.69 6.21
N VAL A 91 3.17 -8.81 7.53
CA VAL A 91 3.75 -9.96 8.24
C VAL A 91 2.63 -10.75 8.90
N VAL A 92 2.62 -12.07 8.70
CA VAL A 92 1.72 -12.99 9.40
C VAL A 92 2.56 -14.01 10.13
N CYS A 93 2.47 -14.03 11.45
CA CYS A 93 3.18 -14.97 12.30
C CYS A 93 2.24 -16.11 12.70
N GLY A 94 2.53 -17.34 12.24
CA GLY A 94 1.74 -18.52 12.60
C GLY A 94 1.90 -18.97 14.05
N GLY A 95 3.00 -18.60 14.72
CA GLY A 95 3.26 -19.00 16.11
C GLY A 95 2.66 -18.04 17.13
N CYS A 96 2.93 -16.74 17.00
CA CYS A 96 2.44 -15.72 17.92
C CYS A 96 1.10 -15.10 17.49
N LEU A 97 0.53 -15.56 16.37
CA LEU A 97 -0.74 -15.09 15.80
C LEU A 97 -0.77 -13.59 15.51
N ASP A 98 0.37 -12.99 15.16
CA ASP A 98 0.42 -11.58 14.74
C ASP A 98 -0.02 -11.45 13.28
N PHE A 99 -0.86 -10.46 12.99
CA PHE A 99 -0.98 -9.81 11.70
C PHE A 99 -0.40 -8.40 11.85
N LYS A 100 0.52 -8.03 10.96
CA LYS A 100 1.16 -6.72 10.97
C LYS A 100 1.07 -6.07 9.61
N VAL A 101 0.81 -4.77 9.60
CA VAL A 101 0.94 -3.89 8.44
C VAL A 101 2.03 -2.90 8.75
N ILE A 102 3.08 -2.85 7.92
CA ILE A 102 4.24 -2.00 8.13
C ILE A 102 4.34 -1.07 6.92
N THR A 103 4.17 0.22 7.15
CA THR A 103 4.35 1.27 6.14
C THR A 103 5.65 1.99 6.43
N ALA A 104 6.63 1.88 5.53
CA ALA A 104 7.96 2.44 5.68
C ALA A 104 8.18 3.56 4.65
N LEU A 105 8.66 4.71 5.12
CA LEU A 105 8.86 5.93 4.34
C LEU A 105 10.26 6.49 4.57
N ASN A 106 10.71 7.36 3.66
CA ASN A 106 11.87 8.22 3.93
C ASN A 106 11.67 9.00 5.23
N ALA A 107 12.72 9.18 6.02
CA ALA A 107 12.65 9.91 7.28
C ALA A 107 12.19 11.38 7.08
N ASP A 108 12.60 12.02 5.98
CA ASP A 108 12.23 13.42 5.67
C ASP A 108 10.73 13.58 5.36
N ASP A 109 10.06 12.53 4.88
CA ASP A 109 8.64 12.55 4.52
C ASP A 109 7.72 12.14 5.68
N PHE A 110 8.27 11.49 6.71
CA PHE A 110 7.49 10.88 7.79
C PHE A 110 6.70 11.91 8.61
N GLY A 111 7.32 13.05 8.93
CA GLY A 111 6.68 14.11 9.74
C GLY A 111 5.41 14.66 9.08
N ALA A 112 5.39 14.80 7.75
CA ALA A 112 4.21 15.26 7.02
C ALA A 112 3.05 14.25 7.02
N TRP A 113 3.33 12.97 7.26
CA TRP A 113 2.31 11.94 7.45
C TRP A 113 1.83 11.87 8.91
N GLU A 114 2.74 12.08 9.87
CA GLU A 114 2.41 12.20 11.30
C GLU A 114 1.48 13.39 11.58
N GLU A 115 1.72 14.56 10.97
CA GLU A 115 0.82 15.74 11.05
C GLU A 115 -0.60 15.47 10.53
N LYS A 116 -0.80 14.37 9.79
CA LYS A 116 -2.10 13.90 9.30
C LYS A 116 -2.63 12.70 10.08
N ASP A 117 -2.17 12.53 11.33
CA ASP A 117 -2.55 11.45 12.24
C ASP A 117 -2.36 10.05 11.61
N PHE A 118 -1.32 9.90 10.79
CA PHE A 118 -1.00 8.66 10.08
C PHE A 118 -2.15 8.14 9.19
N ALA A 119 -3.02 9.01 8.67
CA ALA A 119 -4.16 8.60 7.83
C ALA A 119 -3.72 7.60 6.71
N PRO A 120 -4.40 6.45 6.55
CA PRO A 120 -5.73 6.10 7.08
C PRO A 120 -5.75 5.27 8.38
N GLU A 121 -4.74 5.39 9.26
CA GLU A 121 -4.58 4.57 10.47
C GLU A 121 -5.86 4.41 11.30
N SER A 122 -6.54 5.49 11.69
CA SER A 122 -7.75 5.41 12.53
C SER A 122 -8.84 4.52 11.91
N ASP A 123 -9.14 4.71 10.61
CA ASP A 123 -10.15 3.92 9.89
C ASP A 123 -9.76 2.44 9.80
N PHE A 124 -8.47 2.15 9.56
CA PHE A 124 -7.98 0.78 9.57
C PHE A 124 -8.16 0.13 10.95
N LEU A 125 -7.72 0.81 12.01
CA LEU A 125 -7.76 0.30 13.38
C LEU A 125 -9.20 0.09 13.88
N GLU A 126 -10.13 0.99 13.54
CA GLU A 126 -11.55 0.83 13.84
C GLU A 126 -12.14 -0.42 13.17
N LYS A 127 -11.89 -0.59 11.86
CA LYS A 127 -12.38 -1.75 11.10
C LYS A 127 -11.86 -3.08 11.64
N VAL A 128 -10.58 -3.17 12.00
CA VAL A 128 -10.02 -4.43 12.51
C VAL A 128 -10.44 -4.73 13.95
N LYS A 129 -10.63 -3.71 14.80
CA LYS A 129 -11.14 -3.90 16.17
C LYS A 129 -12.57 -4.45 16.19
N ALA A 130 -13.36 -4.19 15.14
CA ALA A 130 -14.72 -4.70 15.00
C ALA A 130 -14.77 -6.17 14.51
N ILE A 131 -13.65 -6.78 14.16
CA ILE A 131 -13.61 -8.17 13.68
C ILE A 131 -13.59 -9.12 14.88
N ASP A 132 -14.59 -9.98 14.98
CA ASP A 132 -14.58 -11.10 15.92
C ASP A 132 -13.31 -11.96 15.76
N GLY A 133 -12.64 -12.22 16.89
CA GLY A 133 -11.37 -12.96 16.94
C GLY A 133 -10.11 -12.10 16.76
N ILE A 134 -10.24 -10.78 16.55
CA ILE A 134 -9.11 -9.86 16.66
C ILE A 134 -8.94 -9.40 18.11
N SER A 135 -7.68 -9.31 18.57
CA SER A 135 -7.33 -8.73 19.88
C SER A 135 -5.98 -8.02 19.84
N GLN A 136 -5.60 -7.34 20.93
CA GLN A 136 -4.30 -6.65 21.11
C GLN A 136 -3.91 -5.77 19.91
N VAL A 137 -4.80 -4.85 19.55
CA VAL A 137 -4.58 -3.90 18.46
C VAL A 137 -3.68 -2.76 18.97
N GLU A 138 -2.47 -2.70 18.45
CA GLU A 138 -1.42 -1.76 18.87
C GLU A 138 -0.74 -1.12 17.65
N THR A 139 -0.05 -0.02 17.89
CA THR A 139 0.76 0.66 16.88
C THR A 139 2.17 0.91 17.41
N GLN A 140 3.17 0.82 16.56
CA GLN A 140 4.57 1.09 16.93
C GLN A 140 5.25 1.88 15.82
N THR A 141 6.17 2.76 16.20
CA THR A 141 7.02 3.50 15.27
C THR A 141 8.47 3.13 15.55
N TYR A 142 9.21 2.78 14.51
CA TYR A 142 10.62 2.41 14.60
C TYR A 142 11.39 2.79 13.35
N THR A 143 12.71 2.79 13.44
CA THR A 143 13.59 3.07 12.31
C THR A 143 13.99 1.77 11.62
N LEU A 144 14.21 1.82 10.31
CA LEU A 144 14.72 0.71 9.52
C LEU A 144 16.00 1.15 8.82
N MET A 145 17.02 0.30 8.91
CA MET A 145 18.27 0.45 8.17
C MET A 145 18.71 -0.96 7.75
N PRO A 146 18.89 -1.22 6.44
CA PRO A 146 19.54 -2.43 5.98
C PRO A 146 20.93 -2.55 6.62
N VAL A 147 21.27 -3.75 7.07
CA VAL A 147 22.60 -4.10 7.59
C VAL A 147 23.15 -5.14 6.64
N ASP A 148 24.21 -4.78 5.92
CA ASP A 148 24.93 -5.66 4.99
C ASP A 148 26.08 -6.41 5.69
#